data_AF-A0A943IR82-F1
#
_entry.id   AF-A0A943IR82-F1
#
_cell.length_a   1.000
_cell.length_b   1.000
_cell.length_c   1.000
_cell.angle_alpha   90.00
_cell.angle_beta   90.00
_cell.angle_gamma   90.00
#
_symmetry.space_group_name_H-M   'P 1'
#
loop_
_entity.id
_entity.type
_entity.pdbx_description
1 polymer ?
#
loop_
_entity_poly.entity_id
_entity_poly.type
_entity_poly.pdbx_seq_one_letter_code
_entity_poly.pdbx_strand_id
1 'polypeptide(L)' 'MNWKDIWMTLFGTADLFGLNMGFWVSMAVVALIVIVMNVVFWGMKPRKKASDETSNA' A
#
# COMPACT_ATOMS: atom_id res chain seq x y z
N MET A 1 -17.04 -19.07 -8.02
CA MET A 1 -15.87 -18.69 -8.85
C MET A 1 -14.63 -19.05 -8.07
N ASN A 2 -13.84 -20.01 -8.58
CA ASN A 2 -12.71 -20.57 -7.84
C ASN A 2 -11.63 -19.50 -7.66
N TRP A 3 -11.35 -19.15 -6.41
CA TRP A 3 -10.25 -18.25 -6.04
C TRP A 3 -8.90 -18.67 -6.65
N LYS A 4 -8.72 -19.99 -6.81
CA LYS A 4 -7.55 -20.60 -7.43
C LYS A 4 -7.43 -20.28 -8.93
N ASP A 5 -8.55 -20.19 -9.66
CA ASP A 5 -8.56 -19.78 -11.07
C ASP A 5 -8.27 -18.29 -11.23
N ILE A 6 -8.70 -17.46 -10.27
CA ILE A 6 -8.38 -16.03 -10.26
C ILE A 6 -6.87 -15.84 -10.10
N TRP A 7 -6.24 -16.56 -9.17
CA TRP A 7 -4.79 -16.54 -9.01
C TRP A 7 -4.05 -17.11 -10.24
N MET A 8 -4.50 -18.23 -10.79
CA MET A 8 -3.90 -18.80 -12.01
C MET A 8 -4.02 -17.86 -13.21
N THR A 9 -5.13 -17.13 -13.34
CA THR A 9 -5.34 -16.19 -14.45
C THR A 9 -4.55 -14.90 -14.23
N LEU A 10 -4.54 -14.34 -13.01
CA LEU A 10 -3.81 -13.11 -12.74
C LEU A 10 -2.29 -13.31 -12.85
N PHE A 11 -1.76 -14.41 -12.29
CA PHE A 11 -0.34 -14.70 -12.33
C PHE A 11 0.07 -15.37 -13.64
N GLY A 12 -0.68 -16.36 -14.12
CA GLY A 12 -0.39 -17.05 -15.38
C GLY A 12 -0.60 -16.22 -16.66
N THR A 13 -1.34 -15.11 -16.59
CA THR A 13 -1.50 -14.16 -17.71
C THR A 13 -0.70 -12.86 -17.52
N ALA A 14 -0.08 -12.59 -16.35
CA ALA A 14 0.74 -11.39 -16.15
C ALA A 14 2.06 -11.40 -16.94
N ASP A 15 2.46 -12.53 -17.54
CA ASP A 15 3.58 -12.62 -18.49
C ASP A 15 3.26 -12.02 -19.89
N LEU A 16 2.10 -11.36 -20.06
CA LEU A 16 1.60 -10.89 -21.36
C LEU A 16 2.47 -9.85 -22.10
N PHE A 17 3.49 -9.26 -21.46
CA PHE A 17 4.32 -8.19 -22.07
C PHE A 17 5.83 -8.46 -22.04
N GLY A 18 6.28 -9.67 -21.67
CA GLY A 18 7.72 -9.97 -21.53
C GLY A 18 8.40 -9.28 -20.33
N LEU A 19 7.62 -8.66 -19.45
CA LEU A 19 8.06 -8.18 -18.14
C LEU A 19 7.91 -9.30 -17.12
N ASN A 20 9.03 -9.68 -16.51
CA ASN A 20 9.14 -10.75 -15.52
C ASN A 20 8.00 -10.66 -14.49
N MET A 21 7.28 -11.76 -14.20
CA MET A 21 6.22 -11.76 -13.16
C MET A 21 6.69 -11.11 -11.84
N GLY A 22 7.97 -11.25 -11.48
CA GLY A 22 8.56 -10.61 -10.30
C GLY A 22 8.51 -9.08 -10.32
N PHE A 23 8.52 -8.45 -11.49
CA PHE A 23 8.40 -6.99 -11.65
C PHE A 23 6.98 -6.50 -11.34
N TRP A 24 5.96 -7.19 -11.85
CA TRP A 24 4.56 -6.86 -11.56
C TRP A 24 4.22 -7.10 -10.08
N VAL A 25 4.72 -8.19 -9.50
CA VAL A 25 4.59 -8.45 -8.06
C VAL A 25 5.27 -7.37 -7.23
N SER A 26 6.49 -6.97 -7.62
CA SER A 26 7.20 -5.85 -6.99
C SER A 26 6.39 -4.55 -7.07
N MET A 27 5.89 -4.18 -8.25
CA MET A 27 5.06 -2.98 -8.43
C MET A 27 3.78 -3.03 -7.59
N ALA A 28 3.11 -4.17 -7.53
CA ALA A 28 1.91 -4.35 -6.71
C ALA A 28 2.20 -4.21 -5.20
N VAL A 29 3.31 -4.81 -4.73
CA VAL A 29 3.74 -4.69 -3.32
C VAL A 29 4.08 -3.25 -2.98
N VAL A 30 4.81 -2.54 -3.84
CA VAL A 30 5.14 -1.12 -3.64
C VAL A 30 3.88 -0.25 -3.58
N ALA A 31 2.94 -0.44 -4.52
CA ALA A 31 1.68 0.28 -4.52
C ALA A 31 0.87 0.02 -3.24
N LEU A 32 0.84 -1.22 -2.77
CA LEU A 32 0.17 -1.60 -1.53
C LEU A 32 0.81 -0.89 -0.32
N ILE A 33 2.14 -0.86 -0.22
CA ILE A 33 2.85 -0.15 0.85
C ILE A 33 2.54 1.34 0.84
N VAL A 34 2.51 1.99 -0.34
CA VAL A 34 2.16 3.41 -0.47
C VAL A 34 0.73 3.67 0.00
N ILE A 35 -0.22 2.81 -0.36
CA ILE A 35 -1.61 2.91 0.10
C ILE A 35 -1.67 2.76 1.62
N VAL A 36 -0.97 1.79 2.20
CA VAL A 36 -0.91 1.60 3.66
C VAL A 36 -0.34 2.83 4.33
N MET A 37 0.78 3.36 3.85
CA MET A 37 1.35 4.59 4.39
C MET A 37 0.39 5.75 4.27
N ASN A 38 -0.29 5.93 3.14
CA ASN A 38 -1.26 7.01 2.93
C ASN A 38 -2.47 6.90 3.88
N VAL A 39 -3.04 5.70 4.04
CA VAL A 39 -4.15 5.44 4.96
C VAL A 39 -3.72 5.62 6.41
N VAL A 40 -2.52 5.16 6.78
CA VAL A 40 -1.93 5.39 8.11
C VAL A 40 -1.71 6.89 8.32
N PHE A 41 -1.22 7.62 7.33
CA PHE A 41 -1.05 9.08 7.40
C PHE A 41 -2.37 9.82 7.54
N TRP A 42 -3.45 9.27 6.99
CA TRP A 42 -4.79 9.86 7.09
C TRP A 42 -5.50 9.49 8.40
N GLY A 43 -5.24 8.28 8.92
CA GLY A 43 -5.76 7.79 10.19
C GLY A 43 -4.98 8.30 11.41
N MET A 44 -3.68 8.58 11.25
CA MET A 44 -2.90 9.32 12.24
C MET A 44 -3.33 10.77 12.17
N LYS A 45 -4.37 11.10 12.95
CA LYS A 45 -4.72 12.49 13.28
C LYS A 45 -3.41 13.22 13.60
N PRO A 46 -3.11 14.35 12.94
CA PRO A 46 -1.88 15.09 13.21
C PRO A 46 -1.80 15.25 14.71
N ARG A 47 -0.72 14.72 15.32
CA ARG A 47 -0.46 14.95 16.74
C ARG A 47 -0.57 16.45 16.91
N LYS A 48 -1.61 16.90 17.61
CA LYS A 48 -1.63 18.26 18.14
C LYS A 48 -0.34 18.32 18.94
N LYS A 49 0.69 18.97 18.39
CA LYS A 49 1.78 19.45 19.23
C LYS A 49 1.05 20.27 20.28
N ALA A 50 1.14 19.84 21.53
CA ALA A 50 0.70 20.60 22.66
C ALA A 50 1.40 21.96 22.56
N SER A 51 0.69 22.93 21.98
CA SER A 51 1.02 24.33 22.02
C SER A 51 0.20 24.90 23.17
N ASP A 52 0.39 24.36 24.38
CA ASP A 52 -0.28 24.85 25.60
C ASP A 52 0.63 24.65 26.84
N GLU A 53 1.95 24.80 26.68
CA GLU A 53 2.86 25.07 27.81
C GLU A 53 3.48 26.47 27.70
N THR A 54 2.70 27.44 27.21
CA THR A 54 2.81 28.80 27.76
C THR A 54 2.16 28.78 29.14
N SER A 55 2.87 28.16 30.09
CA SER A 55 2.66 28.37 31.50
C SER A 55 2.91 29.85 31.78
N ASN A 56 1.82 30.59 32.00
CA ASN A 56 1.86 31.69 32.95
C ASN A 56 2.39 31.13 34.29
N ALA A 57 3.68 31.34 34.56
CA ALA A 57 4.28 31.26 35.90
C ALA A 57 5.52 32.16 35.92
#